data_AF-A0A9R1IT07-F1
#
_entry.id   AF-A0A9R1IT07-F1
#
_cell.length_a   1.000
_cell.length_b   1.000
_cell.length_c   1.000
_cell.angle_alpha   90.00
_cell.angle_beta   90.00
_cell.angle_gamma   90.00
#
_symmetry.space_group_name_H-M   'P 1'
#
loop_
_entity.id
_entity.type
_entity.pdbx_description
1 polymer ?
#
loop_
_entity_poly.entity_id
_entity_poly.type
_entity_poly.pdbx_seq_one_letter_code
_entity_poly.pdbx_strand_id
1 'polypeptide(L)' 'VSVDYHLSLEHPLPTAYDDAWTALRWVLRSARFGTEPWLSRRTDLTRLLLVGDSAGGNIAHNMAMRTGREGLDGG' A
#
# COMPACT_ATOMS: atom_id res chain seq x y z
N VAL A 1 -4.73 3.35 -6.91
CA VAL A 1 -5.52 2.56 -5.94
C VAL A 1 -5.77 3.44 -4.75
N SER A 2 -7.04 3.61 -4.35
CA SER A 2 -7.39 4.26 -3.08
C SER A 2 -7.79 3.16 -2.11
N VAL A 3 -7.23 3.15 -0.91
CA VAL A 3 -7.45 2.10 0.08
C VAL A 3 -8.54 2.54 1.04
N ASP A 4 -9.60 1.75 1.13
CA ASP A 4 -10.65 1.91 2.14
C ASP A 4 -10.23 1.11 3.38
N TYR A 5 -9.40 1.73 4.22
CA TYR A 5 -8.84 1.10 5.42
C TYR A 5 -9.82 1.19 6.59
N HIS A 6 -9.72 0.25 7.54
CA HIS A 6 -10.61 0.27 8.70
C HIS A 6 -10.37 1.49 9.58
N LEU A 7 -11.45 2.11 10.03
CA LEU A 7 -11.41 3.30 10.88
C LEU A 7 -11.19 2.95 12.35
N SER A 8 -10.53 3.87 13.04
CA SER A 8 -10.35 3.80 14.49
C SER A 8 -11.69 3.88 15.24
N LEU A 9 -11.69 3.41 16.49
CA LEU A 9 -12.85 3.10 17.37
C LEU A 9 -13.31 1.65 17.23
N GLU A 10 -13.77 1.24 16.06
CA GLU A 10 -14.15 -0.17 15.80
C GLU A 10 -12.91 -1.04 15.58
N HIS A 11 -11.90 -0.49 14.92
CA HIS A 11 -10.63 -1.16 14.66
C HIS A 11 -9.45 -0.29 15.11
N PRO A 12 -8.99 -0.43 16.36
CA PRO A 12 -7.84 0.31 16.85
C PRO A 12 -6.57 0.04 16.03
N LEU A 13 -5.59 0.94 16.18
CA LEU A 13 -4.26 0.72 15.62
C LEU A 13 -3.66 -0.60 16.15
N PRO A 14 -2.92 -1.36 15.31
CA PRO A 14 -2.36 -0.95 14.01
C PRO A 14 -3.20 -1.27 12.76
N THR A 15 -4.47 -1.67 12.89
CA THR A 15 -5.28 -2.22 11.77
C THR A 15 -5.21 -1.40 10.48
N ALA A 16 -5.39 -0.08 10.55
CA ALA A 16 -5.32 0.79 9.37
C ALA A 16 -3.96 0.73 8.64
N TYR A 17 -2.85 0.55 9.38
CA TYR A 17 -1.53 0.38 8.77
C TYR A 17 -1.37 -0.99 8.12
N ASP A 18 -1.94 -2.04 8.72
CA ASP A 18 -1.89 -3.39 8.17
C ASP A 18 -2.77 -3.55 6.92
N ASP A 19 -3.90 -2.86 6.86
CA ASP A 19 -4.73 -2.76 5.66
C ASP A 19 -3.97 -2.07 4.53
N ALA A 20 -3.35 -0.91 4.82
CA ALA A 20 -2.54 -0.18 3.86
C ALA A 20 -1.35 -1.02 3.37
N TRP A 21 -0.71 -1.76 4.27
CA TRP A 21 0.40 -2.66 3.92
C TRP A 21 -0.05 -3.83 3.06
N THR A 22 -1.18 -4.43 3.39
CA THR A 22 -1.78 -5.52 2.62
C THR A 22 -2.17 -5.05 1.22
N ALA A 23 -2.80 -3.86 1.11
CA ALA A 23 -3.13 -3.26 -0.16
C ALA A 23 -1.88 -2.94 -1.00
N LEU A 24 -0.83 -2.39 -0.41
CA LEU A 24 0.43 -2.12 -1.11
C LEU A 24 1.05 -3.40 -1.69
N ARG A 25 1.15 -4.47 -0.88
CA ARG A 25 1.66 -5.77 -1.36
C ARG A 25 0.76 -6.36 -2.45
N TRP A 26 -0.56 -6.23 -2.31
CA TRP A 26 -1.50 -6.66 -3.34
C TRP A 26 -1.27 -5.94 -4.67
N VAL A 27 -1.08 -4.62 -4.67
CA VAL A 27 -0.78 -3.85 -5.90
C VAL A 27 0.49 -4.34 -6.57
N LEU A 28 1.57 -4.50 -5.79
CA LEU A 28 2.88 -4.94 -6.31
C LEU A 28 2.82 -6.33 -6.91
N ARG A 29 2.19 -7.28 -6.20
CA ARG A 29 1.98 -8.64 -6.71
C ARG A 29 1.11 -8.64 -7.95
N SER A 30 0.05 -7.83 -7.96
CA SER A 30 -0.88 -7.78 -9.08
C SER A 30 -0.26 -7.19 -10.33
N ALA A 31 0.56 -6.15 -10.19
CA ALA A 31 1.33 -5.58 -11.29
C ALA A 31 2.36 -6.57 -11.85
N ARG A 32 3.02 -7.37 -10.99
CA ARG A 32 4.06 -8.33 -11.40
C ARG A 32 3.51 -9.63 -11.99
N PHE A 33 2.53 -10.22 -11.33
CA PHE A 33 2.03 -11.57 -11.64
C PHE A 33 0.73 -11.56 -12.45
N GLY A 34 0.17 -10.39 -12.75
CA GLY A 34 -0.99 -10.30 -13.63
C GLY A 34 -2.32 -10.72 -13.00
N THR A 35 -2.40 -10.82 -11.67
CA THR A 35 -3.67 -11.16 -10.99
C THR A 35 -4.74 -10.09 -11.20
N GLU A 36 -4.34 -8.83 -11.40
CA GLU A 36 -5.23 -7.77 -11.88
C GLU A 36 -4.80 -7.27 -13.27
N PRO A 37 -5.57 -7.56 -14.33
CA PRO A 37 -5.20 -7.22 -15.70
C PRO A 37 -4.97 -5.72 -15.95
N TRP A 38 -5.63 -4.85 -15.18
CA TRP A 38 -5.47 -3.41 -15.35
C TRP A 38 -4.18 -2.89 -14.69
N LEU A 39 -3.74 -3.49 -13.58
CA LEU A 39 -2.47 -3.15 -12.94
C LEU A 39 -1.29 -3.67 -13.76
N SER A 40 -1.32 -4.93 -14.19
CA SER A 40 -0.19 -5.51 -14.93
C SER A 40 0.07 -4.86 -16.29
N ARG A 41 -0.96 -4.31 -16.94
CA ARG A 41 -0.83 -3.66 -18.25
C ARG A 41 -0.48 -2.18 -18.20
N ARG A 42 -0.71 -1.50 -17.07
CA ARG A 42 -0.66 -0.03 -16.99
C ARG A 42 0.22 0.53 -15.87
N THR A 43 0.80 -0.32 -15.03
CA THR A 43 1.61 0.13 -13.89
C THR A 43 3.08 0.11 -14.25
N ASP A 44 3.77 1.23 -14.02
CA ASP A 44 5.22 1.31 -13.99
C ASP A 44 5.67 1.31 -12.52
N LEU A 45 6.20 0.18 -12.05
CA LEU A 45 6.65 0.03 -10.66
C LEU A 45 7.90 0.86 -10.33
N THR A 46 8.60 1.40 -11.33
CA THR A 46 9.69 2.36 -11.09
C THR A 46 9.17 3.74 -10.68
N ARG A 47 7.86 3.98 -10.82
CA ARG A 47 7.17 5.24 -10.55
C ARG A 47 6.00 5.06 -9.59
N LEU A 48 6.25 4.40 -8.47
CA LEU A 48 5.26 4.20 -7.42
C LEU A 48 5.27 5.36 -6.42
N LEU A 49 4.08 5.89 -6.10
CA LEU A 49 3.89 6.99 -5.15
C LEU A 49 2.91 6.57 -4.05
N LEU A 50 3.18 7.00 -2.82
CA LEU A 50 2.28 6.91 -1.68
C LEU A 50 1.80 8.31 -1.33
N VAL A 51 0.49 8.51 -1.27
CA VAL A 51 -0.13 9.83 -1.06
C VAL A 51 -1.24 9.70 -0.03
N GLY A 52 -1.34 10.67 0.87
CA GLY A 52 -2.44 10.82 1.80
C GLY A 52 -2.41 12.17 2.50
N ASP A 53 -3.55 12.63 2.99
CA ASP A 53 -3.71 13.85 3.78
C ASP A 53 -4.00 13.50 5.26
N SER A 54 -3.66 14.40 6.18
CA SER A 54 -3.93 14.22 7.62
C SER A 54 -3.46 12.84 8.15
N ALA A 55 -4.38 12.03 8.70
CA ALA A 55 -4.10 10.66 9.13
C ALA A 55 -3.61 9.75 8.00
N GLY A 56 -4.14 9.92 6.78
CA GLY A 56 -3.66 9.24 5.58
C GLY A 56 -2.21 9.59 5.23
N GLY A 57 -1.79 10.83 5.50
CA GLY A 57 -0.38 11.25 5.37
C GLY A 57 0.54 10.51 6.34
N ASN A 58 0.08 10.30 7.57
CA ASN A 58 0.81 9.49 8.56
C ASN A 58 0.90 8.01 8.13
N ILE A 59 -0.18 7.44 7.58
CA ILE A 59 -0.17 6.08 7.02
C ILE A 59 0.82 5.99 5.86
N ALA A 60 0.76 6.92 4.89
CA ALA A 60 1.68 6.96 3.75
C ALA A 60 3.15 7.02 4.19
N HIS A 61 3.46 7.88 5.18
CA HIS A 61 4.80 7.96 5.77
C HIS A 61 5.24 6.62 6.38
N ASN A 62 4.40 5.98 7.21
CA ASN A 62 4.73 4.71 7.84
C ASN A 62 4.90 3.58 6.81
N MET A 63 4.12 3.57 5.73
CA MET A 63 4.29 2.60 4.64
C MET A 63 5.62 2.78 3.90
N ALA A 64 6.04 4.03 3.64
CA ALA A 64 7.34 4.31 3.06
C ALA A 64 8.49 3.85 3.97
N MET A 65 8.41 4.15 5.27
CA MET A 65 9.41 3.72 6.24
C MET A 65 9.46 2.19 6.39
N ARG A 66 8.30 1.53 6.44
CA ARG A 66 8.18 0.07 6.50
C ARG A 66 8.79 -0.59 5.26
N THR A 67 8.50 -0.03 4.08
CA THR A 67 9.09 -0.46 2.81
C THR A 67 10.62 -0.44 2.84
N GLY A 68 11.23 0.64 3.35
CA GLY A 68 12.69 0.71 3.45
C GLY A 68 13.31 -0.26 4.45
N ARG A 69 12.53 -0.76 5.43
CA ARG A 69 12.99 -1.70 6.46
C ARG A 69 12.78 -3.17 6.08
N GLU A 70 11.59 -3.49 5.58
CA GLU A 70 11.15 -4.86 5.28
C GLU A 70 11.42 -5.24 3.82
N GLY A 71 11.72 -4.26 2.96
CA GLY A 71 11.74 -4.44 1.52
C GLY A 71 10.33 -4.51 0.94
N LEU A 72 10.25 -4.51 -0.39
CA LEU A 72 9.05 -4.91 -1.11
C LEU A 72 9.27 -6.33 -1.62
N ASP A 73 8.23 -7.16 -1.69
CA ASP A 73 8.35 -8.50 -2.28
C ASP A 73 8.93 -8.40 -3.71
N GLY A 74 10.26 -8.61 -3.80
CA GLY A 74 11.14 -8.51 -4.96
C GLY A 74 11.67 -7.11 -5.32
N GLY A 75 12.05 -6.30 -4.34
CA GLY A 75 12.93 -5.12 -4.50
C GLY A 75 14.07 -5.17 -3.50
#